data_AF-A0A9D2QVT9-F1
#
_entry.id   AF-A0A9D2QVT9-F1
#
_cell.length_a   1.000
_cell.length_b   1.000
_cell.length_c   1.000
_cell.angle_alpha   90.00
_cell.angle_beta   90.00
_cell.angle_gamma   90.00
#
_symmetry.space_group_name_H-M   'P 1'
#
loop_
_entity.id
_entity.type
_entity.pdbx_description
1 polymer ?
#
loop_
_entity_poly.entity_id
_entity_poly.type
_entity_poly.pdbx_seq_one_letter_code
_entity_poly.pdbx_strand_id
1 'polypeptide(L)'
;MEDKEKFQKNVEVVSKALKEQAGVREPEEEAKSLYKKFVQTRQEPVRLAVALRGFFLPQTKEEEKEAYGRYLKSRIRPAMEALIDEDQVEKLEILESLGWLEEKNIDVFIRIARQGQKNAALVWLLHLKKEKYGFKDRDFSL
;
A
#
# COMPACT_ATOMS: atom_id res chain seq x y z
N MET A 1 -17.90 -7.86 -3.99
CA MET A 1 -17.31 -6.54 -4.29
C MET A 1 -17.40 -5.66 -3.05
N GLU A 2 -18.56 -5.64 -2.40
CA GLU A 2 -18.87 -4.90 -1.16
C GLU A 2 -17.91 -5.16 0.03
N ASP A 3 -17.56 -6.41 0.32
CA ASP A 3 -16.64 -6.72 1.44
C ASP A 3 -15.23 -6.15 1.25
N LYS A 4 -14.78 -6.06 -0.01
CA LYS A 4 -13.44 -5.55 -0.34
C LYS A 4 -13.39 -4.02 -0.24
N GLU A 5 -14.44 -3.35 -0.71
CA GLU A 5 -14.58 -1.90 -0.54
C GLU A 5 -14.69 -1.53 0.94
N LYS A 6 -15.45 -2.29 1.73
CA LYS A 6 -15.53 -2.12 3.18
C LYS A 6 -14.17 -2.30 3.85
N PHE A 7 -13.39 -3.30 3.43
CA PHE A 7 -12.03 -3.51 3.91
C PHE A 7 -11.17 -2.27 3.64
N GLN A 8 -11.11 -1.79 2.40
CA GLN A 8 -10.26 -0.65 2.04
C GLN A 8 -10.70 0.64 2.73
N LYS A 9 -12.00 0.88 2.83
CA LYS A 9 -12.53 2.02 3.60
C LYS A 9 -12.09 1.97 5.07
N ASN A 10 -12.09 0.78 5.68
CA ASN A 10 -11.60 0.62 7.05
C ASN A 10 -10.08 0.86 7.14
N VAL A 11 -9.30 0.43 6.15
CA VAL A 11 -7.86 0.72 6.08
C VAL A 11 -7.64 2.24 6.00
N GLU A 12 -8.35 2.92 5.10
CA GLU A 12 -8.26 4.38 4.93
C GLU A 12 -8.58 5.14 6.22
N VAL A 13 -9.67 4.78 6.91
CA VAL A 13 -10.05 5.39 8.19
C VAL A 13 -8.95 5.21 9.24
N VAL A 14 -8.39 4.00 9.34
CA VAL A 14 -7.32 3.74 10.31
C VAL A 14 -6.04 4.48 9.91
N SER A 15 -5.66 4.50 8.64
CA SER A 15 -4.50 5.24 8.14
C SER A 15 -4.59 6.73 8.47
N LYS A 16 -5.76 7.36 8.27
CA LYS A 16 -6.01 8.75 8.65
C LYS A 16 -5.84 8.98 10.14
N ALA A 17 -6.48 8.16 10.97
CA ALA A 17 -6.36 8.26 12.42
C ALA A 17 -4.90 8.09 12.92
N LEU A 18 -4.13 7.19 12.29
CA LEU A 18 -2.71 7.02 12.62
C LEU A 18 -1.86 8.23 12.21
N LYS A 19 -2.16 8.88 11.07
CA LYS A 19 -1.47 10.10 10.64
C LYS A 19 -1.76 11.28 11.58
N GLU A 20 -3.00 11.41 12.04
CA GLU A 20 -3.38 12.44 13.02
C GLU A 20 -2.67 12.25 14.37
N GLN A 21 -2.49 11.00 14.80
CA GLN A 21 -1.77 10.67 16.04
C GLN A 21 -0.26 10.89 15.96
N ALA A 22 0.32 10.86 14.76
CA ALA A 22 1.75 11.02 14.54
C ALA A 22 2.31 12.35 15.06
N GLY A 23 1.56 13.43 14.90
CA GLY A 23 2.00 14.76 15.33
C GLY A 23 1.98 14.99 16.84
N VAL A 24 1.50 14.01 17.62
CA VAL A 24 1.33 14.13 19.08
C VAL A 24 2.44 13.39 19.84
N ARG A 25 3.20 12.51 19.18
CA ARG A 25 4.17 11.61 19.82
C ARG A 25 5.55 11.80 19.24
N GLU A 26 6.57 11.50 20.04
CA GLU A 26 7.93 11.39 19.52
C GLU A 26 8.03 10.24 18.49
N PRO A 27 8.76 10.43 17.38
CA PRO A 27 8.82 9.43 16.30
C PRO A 27 9.28 8.03 16.76
N GLU A 28 10.16 7.95 17.75
CA GLU A 28 10.61 6.66 18.32
C GLU A 28 9.53 5.96 19.14
N GLU A 29 8.73 6.73 19.90
CA GLU A 29 7.59 6.19 20.65
C GLU A 29 6.48 5.73 19.71
N GLU A 30 6.32 6.46 18.60
CA GLU A 30 5.42 6.05 17.54
C GLU A 30 5.82 4.69 16.95
N ALA A 31 7.08 4.52 16.55
CA ALA A 31 7.58 3.26 15.99
C ALA A 31 7.30 2.07 16.93
N LYS A 32 7.65 2.22 18.21
CA LYS A 32 7.38 1.21 19.27
C LYS A 32 5.88 0.91 19.41
N SER A 33 5.05 1.96 19.43
CA SER A 33 3.59 1.82 19.57
C SER A 33 2.97 1.13 18.36
N LEU A 34 3.43 1.45 17.15
CA LEU A 34 2.96 0.84 15.91
C LEU A 34 3.31 -0.65 15.91
N TYR A 35 4.55 -1.01 16.25
CA TYR A 35 4.97 -2.41 16.23
C TYR A 35 4.20 -3.25 17.26
N LYS A 36 4.00 -2.71 18.47
CA LYS A 36 3.15 -3.34 19.48
C LYS A 36 1.73 -3.57 18.95
N LYS A 37 1.12 -2.58 18.30
CA LYS A 37 -0.23 -2.68 17.73
C LYS A 37 -0.29 -3.70 16.59
N PHE A 38 0.74 -3.75 15.74
CA PHE A 38 0.83 -4.70 14.62
C PHE A 38 0.87 -6.16 15.07
N VAL A 39 1.61 -6.45 16.15
CA VAL A 39 1.71 -7.79 16.72
C VAL A 39 0.41 -8.20 17.42
N GLN A 40 -0.25 -7.27 18.11
CA GLN A 40 -1.41 -7.56 18.96
C GLN A 40 -2.74 -7.59 18.20
N THR A 41 -2.88 -6.81 17.13
CA THR A 41 -4.17 -6.66 16.44
C THR A 41 -4.55 -7.91 15.64
N ARG A 42 -5.81 -8.33 15.77
CA ARG A 42 -6.44 -9.35 14.92
C ARG A 42 -7.28 -8.75 13.79
N GLN A 43 -7.49 -7.44 13.80
CA GLN A 43 -8.25 -6.75 12.75
C GLN A 43 -7.33 -6.51 11.56
N GLU A 44 -7.60 -7.17 10.44
CA GLU A 44 -6.76 -7.08 9.24
C GLU A 44 -6.63 -5.64 8.68
N PRO A 45 -7.68 -4.81 8.60
CA PRO A 45 -7.54 -3.42 8.13
C PRO A 45 -6.59 -2.61 9.00
N VAL A 46 -6.68 -2.79 10.32
CA VAL A 46 -5.80 -2.13 11.29
C VAL A 46 -4.37 -2.63 11.12
N ARG A 47 -4.19 -3.94 10.96
CA ARG A 47 -2.87 -4.54 10.80
C ARG A 47 -2.17 -4.03 9.53
N LEU A 48 -2.90 -3.89 8.43
CA LEU A 48 -2.39 -3.36 7.18
C LEU A 48 -2.00 -1.89 7.28
N ALA A 49 -2.88 -1.04 7.82
CA ALA A 49 -2.59 0.39 7.99
C ALA A 49 -1.36 0.63 8.89
N VAL A 50 -1.26 -0.12 10.00
CA VAL A 50 -0.11 -0.06 10.90
C VAL A 50 1.16 -0.57 10.21
N ALA A 51 1.08 -1.67 9.46
CA ALA A 51 2.24 -2.22 8.75
C ALA A 51 2.77 -1.26 7.69
N LEU A 52 1.88 -0.65 6.89
CA LEU A 52 2.27 0.38 5.92
C LEU A 52 2.93 1.57 6.62
N ARG A 53 2.31 2.09 7.69
CA ARG A 53 2.88 3.23 8.41
C ARG A 53 4.25 2.91 9.02
N GLY A 54 4.36 1.77 9.72
CA GLY A 54 5.60 1.34 10.36
C GLY A 54 6.71 1.05 9.37
N PHE A 55 6.41 0.41 8.24
CA PHE A 55 7.41 0.08 7.21
C PHE A 55 8.09 1.33 6.62
N PHE A 56 7.33 2.41 6.44
CA PHE A 56 7.83 3.68 5.89
C PHE A 56 8.29 4.69 6.94
N LEU A 57 8.19 4.37 8.24
CA LEU A 57 8.66 5.25 9.30
C LEU A 57 10.18 5.10 9.49
N PRO A 58 10.99 6.18 9.41
CA PRO A 58 12.44 6.09 9.49
C PRO A 58 12.98 5.52 10.82
N GLN A 59 12.25 5.72 11.92
CA GLN A 59 12.64 5.29 13.26
C GLN A 59 12.32 3.82 13.54
N THR A 60 11.71 3.12 12.58
CA THR A 60 11.43 1.69 12.70
C THR A 60 12.73 0.90 12.64
N LYS A 61 12.92 -0.01 13.61
CA LYS A 61 14.09 -0.88 13.66
C LYS A 61 14.09 -1.87 12.50
N GLU A 62 15.27 -2.34 12.10
CA GLU A 62 15.38 -3.23 10.94
C GLU A 62 14.58 -4.53 11.13
N GLU A 63 14.61 -5.14 12.31
CA GLU A 63 13.86 -6.38 12.59
C GLU A 63 12.34 -6.17 12.50
N GLU A 64 11.87 -5.00 12.92
CA GLU A 64 10.45 -4.60 12.83
C GLU A 64 10.08 -4.33 11.37
N LYS A 65 10.98 -3.68 10.61
CA LYS A 65 10.82 -3.40 9.18
C LYS A 65 10.75 -4.67 8.36
N GLU A 66 11.58 -5.67 8.66
CA GLU A 66 11.50 -6.99 8.06
C GLU A 66 10.18 -7.70 8.36
N ALA A 67 9.68 -7.60 9.59
CA ALA A 67 8.40 -8.19 9.98
C ALA A 67 7.22 -7.53 9.25
N TYR A 68 7.23 -6.20 9.13
CA TYR A 68 6.28 -5.47 8.30
C TYR A 68 6.40 -5.87 6.84
N GLY A 69 7.62 -5.91 6.29
CA GLY A 69 7.87 -6.27 4.89
C GLY A 69 7.36 -7.66 4.54
N ARG A 70 7.61 -8.67 5.39
CA ARG A 70 7.07 -10.02 5.22
C ARG A 70 5.54 -10.03 5.17
N TYR A 71 4.90 -9.28 6.07
CA TYR A 71 3.45 -9.15 6.07
C TYR A 71 2.92 -8.43 4.83
N LEU A 72 3.50 -7.28 4.47
CA LEU A 72 3.12 -6.48 3.31
C LEU A 72 3.30 -7.27 2.01
N LYS A 73 4.38 -8.04 1.87
CA LYS A 73 4.57 -8.96 0.73
C LYS A 73 3.42 -9.96 0.61
N SER A 74 3.01 -10.59 1.70
CA SER A 74 1.86 -11.52 1.70
C SER A 74 0.50 -10.85 1.41
N ARG A 75 0.45 -9.52 1.58
CA ARG A 75 -0.72 -8.67 1.39
C ARG A 75 -0.44 -7.56 0.37
N ILE A 76 0.35 -7.85 -0.67
CA ILE A 76 0.85 -6.83 -1.58
C ILE A 76 -0.27 -6.12 -2.33
N ARG A 77 -1.29 -6.86 -2.75
CA ARG A 77 -2.44 -6.28 -3.44
C ARG A 77 -3.18 -5.25 -2.58
N PRO A 78 -3.69 -5.58 -1.38
CA PRO A 78 -4.36 -4.57 -0.56
C PRO A 78 -3.41 -3.46 -0.10
N ALA A 79 -2.10 -3.72 0.07
CA ALA A 79 -1.11 -2.68 0.35
C ALA A 79 -0.99 -1.65 -0.77
N MET A 80 -0.86 -2.11 -2.02
CA MET A 80 -0.81 -1.25 -3.21
C MET A 80 -2.12 -0.47 -3.38
N GLU A 81 -3.27 -1.12 -3.20
CA GLU A 81 -4.58 -0.46 -3.28
C GLU A 81 -4.70 0.68 -2.26
N ALA A 82 -4.30 0.46 -1.00
CA ALA A 82 -4.32 1.51 0.02
C ALA A 82 -3.39 2.69 -0.31
N LEU A 83 -2.21 2.43 -0.88
CA LEU A 83 -1.29 3.48 -1.31
C LEU A 83 -1.81 4.24 -2.55
N ILE A 84 -2.50 3.56 -3.46
CA ILE A 84 -3.19 4.19 -4.60
C ILE A 84 -4.31 5.10 -4.10
N ASP A 85 -5.13 4.63 -3.16
CA ASP A 85 -6.24 5.41 -2.59
C ASP A 85 -5.74 6.69 -1.89
N GLU A 86 -4.54 6.66 -1.33
CA GLU A 86 -3.87 7.82 -0.74
C GLU A 86 -3.00 8.64 -1.72
N ASP A 87 -2.94 8.23 -3.00
CA ASP A 87 -2.12 8.82 -4.08
C ASP A 87 -0.61 8.94 -3.73
N GLN A 88 -0.08 7.96 -2.98
CA GLN A 88 1.28 7.96 -2.43
C GLN A 88 2.31 7.34 -3.38
N VAL A 89 2.65 8.03 -4.47
CA VAL A 89 3.53 7.50 -5.54
C VAL A 89 4.89 7.03 -5.05
N GLU A 90 5.58 7.81 -4.22
CA GLU A 90 6.91 7.45 -3.69
C GLU A 90 6.90 6.08 -2.97
N LYS A 91 5.83 5.80 -2.22
CA LYS A 91 5.67 4.53 -1.51
C LYS A 91 5.34 3.38 -2.47
N LEU A 92 4.58 3.65 -3.53
CA LEU A 92 4.30 2.68 -4.58
C LEU A 92 5.58 2.26 -5.30
N GLU A 93 6.45 3.23 -5.63
CA GLU A 93 7.77 2.99 -6.22
C GLU A 93 8.64 2.11 -5.34
N ILE A 94 8.70 2.42 -4.04
CA ILE A 94 9.46 1.61 -3.09
C ILE A 94 8.92 0.17 -3.07
N LEU A 95 7.61 -0.04 -2.93
CA LEU A 95 7.05 -1.40 -2.91
C LEU A 95 7.27 -2.16 -4.23
N GLU A 96 7.21 -1.47 -5.36
CA GLU A 96 7.51 -2.06 -6.67
C GLU A 96 8.98 -2.48 -6.78
N SER A 97 9.90 -1.64 -6.32
CA SER A 97 11.34 -1.89 -6.35
C SER A 97 11.75 -3.15 -5.56
N LEU A 98 10.94 -3.56 -4.59
CA LEU A 98 11.14 -4.78 -3.79
C LEU A 98 10.80 -6.07 -4.57
N GLY A 99 10.24 -5.96 -5.78
CA GLY A 99 9.93 -7.10 -6.65
C GLY A 99 8.78 -7.96 -6.14
N TRP A 100 7.89 -7.42 -5.30
CA TRP A 100 6.75 -8.16 -4.74
C TRP A 100 5.52 -8.13 -5.65
N LEU A 101 5.53 -7.28 -6.66
CA LEU A 101 4.38 -7.00 -7.51
C LEU A 101 4.26 -8.01 -8.65
N GLU A 102 3.08 -8.59 -8.80
CA GLU A 102 2.76 -9.49 -9.91
C GLU A 102 2.10 -8.72 -11.06
N GLU A 103 2.55 -8.97 -12.30
CA GLU A 103 2.04 -8.35 -13.54
C GLU A 103 0.51 -8.36 -13.63
N LYS A 104 -0.12 -9.50 -13.27
CA LYS A 104 -1.57 -9.70 -13.36
C LYS A 104 -2.39 -8.68 -12.56
N ASN A 105 -1.77 -7.99 -11.59
CA ASN A 105 -2.45 -7.01 -10.77
C ASN A 105 -2.34 -5.57 -11.30
N ILE A 106 -1.42 -5.28 -12.24
CA ILE A 106 -1.18 -3.91 -12.75
C ILE A 106 -2.44 -3.31 -13.38
N ASP A 107 -3.15 -4.06 -14.22
CA ASP A 107 -4.40 -3.62 -14.83
C ASP A 107 -5.51 -3.32 -13.81
N VAL A 108 -5.52 -4.09 -12.71
CA VAL A 108 -6.46 -3.87 -11.61
C VAL A 108 -6.11 -2.56 -10.89
N PHE A 109 -4.84 -2.30 -10.63
CA PHE A 109 -4.39 -1.05 -9.99
C PHE A 109 -4.68 0.17 -10.85
N ILE A 110 -4.43 0.09 -12.17
CA ILE A 110 -4.77 1.18 -13.11
C ILE A 110 -6.27 1.47 -13.06
N ARG A 111 -7.11 0.42 -13.03
CA ARG A 111 -8.57 0.59 -12.92
C ARG A 111 -8.96 1.28 -11.62
N ILE A 112 -8.38 0.87 -10.49
CA ILE A 112 -8.65 1.45 -9.17
C ILE A 112 -8.22 2.93 -9.15
N ALA A 113 -7.00 3.24 -9.57
CA ALA A 113 -6.49 4.61 -9.64
C ALA A 113 -7.38 5.51 -10.51
N ARG A 114 -7.83 5.00 -11.67
CA ARG A 114 -8.75 5.72 -12.55
C ARG A 114 -10.13 5.95 -11.92
N GLN A 115 -10.72 4.92 -11.30
CA GLN A 115 -12.03 5.03 -10.64
C GLN A 115 -11.99 5.99 -9.44
N GLY A 116 -10.90 5.96 -8.67
CA GLY A 116 -10.66 6.84 -7.54
C GLY A 116 -10.14 8.23 -7.90
N GLN A 117 -9.93 8.54 -9.18
CA GLN A 117 -9.35 9.80 -9.67
C GLN A 117 -7.97 10.11 -9.04
N LYS A 118 -7.18 9.07 -8.80
CA LYS A 118 -5.83 9.12 -8.20
C LYS A 118 -4.82 9.36 -9.32
N ASN A 119 -4.72 10.62 -9.76
CA ASN A 119 -4.04 10.98 -11.00
C ASN A 119 -2.54 10.69 -10.94
N ALA A 120 -1.87 10.94 -9.82
CA ALA A 120 -0.43 10.71 -9.72
C ALA A 120 -0.13 9.21 -9.78
N ALA A 121 -0.85 8.40 -9.00
CA ALA A 121 -0.75 6.94 -9.04
C ALA A 121 -1.14 6.38 -10.42
N LEU A 122 -2.18 6.90 -11.07
CA LEU A 122 -2.60 6.46 -12.40
C LEU A 122 -1.51 6.70 -13.44
N VAL A 123 -0.95 7.92 -13.48
CA VAL A 123 0.13 8.26 -14.43
C VAL A 123 1.34 7.37 -14.17
N TRP A 124 1.74 7.20 -12.91
CA TRP A 124 2.85 6.34 -12.55
C TRP A 124 2.61 4.87 -12.96
N LEU A 125 1.44 4.31 -12.67
CA LEU A 125 1.09 2.93 -13.05
C LEU A 125 1.08 2.71 -14.57
N LEU A 126 0.69 3.71 -15.35
CA LEU A 126 0.75 3.65 -16.81
C LEU A 126 2.19 3.63 -17.32
N HIS A 127 3.08 4.42 -16.73
CA HIS A 127 4.51 4.39 -17.04
C HIS A 127 5.13 3.06 -16.63
N LEU A 128 4.88 2.59 -15.41
CA LEU A 128 5.34 1.29 -14.92
C LEU A 128 4.91 0.15 -15.86
N LYS A 129 3.65 0.15 -16.28
CA LYS A 129 3.13 -0.85 -17.23
C LYS A 129 3.87 -0.78 -18.55
N LYS A 130 4.07 0.43 -19.11
CA LYS A 130 4.80 0.63 -20.37
C LYS A 130 6.23 0.09 -20.30
N GLU A 131 6.93 0.34 -19.21
CA GLU A 131 8.37 0.06 -19.09
C GLU A 131 8.67 -1.41 -18.74
N LYS A 132 7.91 -2.01 -17.81
CA LYS A 132 8.27 -3.32 -17.24
C LYS A 132 7.38 -4.48 -17.68
N TYR A 133 6.12 -4.23 -18.00
CA TYR A 133 5.12 -5.28 -18.19
C TYR A 133 4.54 -5.33 -19.60
N GLY A 134 4.70 -4.25 -20.37
CA GLY A 134 4.11 -4.10 -21.69
C GLY A 134 2.59 -3.87 -21.65
N PHE A 135 2.06 -3.40 -22.78
CA PHE A 135 0.64 -3.47 -23.05
C PHE A 135 0.40 -4.72 -23.88
N LYS A 136 -0.50 -5.60 -23.42
CA LYS A 136 -0.98 -6.69 -24.29
C LYS A 136 -1.70 -6.04 -25.46
N ASP A 137 -1.14 -6.17 -26.65
CA ASP A 137 -1.84 -5.84 -27.88
C ASP A 137 -3.14 -6.63 -27.90
N ARG A 138 -4.25 -5.94 -28.13
CA ARG A 138 -5.46 -6.63 -28.57
C ARG A 138 -5.13 -7.11 -29.98
N ASP A 139 -5.16 -8.41 -30.19
CA ASP A 139 -5.06 -8.96 -31.53
C ASP A 139 -6.25 -8.40 -32.34
N PHE A 140 -5.95 -7.49 -33.27
CA PHE A 140 -6.91 -6.91 -34.22
C PHE A 140 -6.80 -7.63 -35.57
N SER A 141 -6.54 -8.94 -35.56
CA SER A 141 -6.66 -9.75 -36.77
C SER A 141 -8.09 -9.58 -37.33
N LEU A 142 -8.15 -8.93 -38.49
CA LEU A 142 -9.35 -8.68 -39.31
C LEU A 142 -9.75 -9.93 -40.09
#